data_AF-G2RGS7-F1
#
_entry.id   AF-G2RGS7-F1
#
_cell.length_a   1.000
_cell.length_b   1.000
_cell.length_c   1.000
_cell.angle_alpha   90.00
_cell.angle_beta   90.00
_cell.angle_gamma   90.00
#
_symmetry.space_group_name_H-M   'P 1'
#
loop_
_entity.id
_entity.type
_entity.pdbx_description
1 polymer ?
#
loop_
_entity_poly.entity_id
_entity_poly.type
_entity_poly.pdbx_seq_one_letter_code
_entity_poly.pdbx_strand_id
1 'polypeptide(L)'
;MSSSGSSYSLPTGPRQLHRVAFEGEDTAHWALFLPDRDGGARGILVHVGANKGKSGRKENHTLRSSPFLITSSTAQSVFPIAHAAVTESQLTRAAEEVFQRKGYRLLTNNCQHFCIDVVTELNRVWPHSVPPEAVIDVASRGTTITNLTRWVRRDRLNDPRAQQAEEHDGNRERISIS
;
A
#
# COMPACT_ATOMS: atom_id res chain seq x y z
N MET A 1 -23.10 10.64 35.17
CA MET A 1 -22.01 11.44 34.58
C MET A 1 -21.90 11.01 33.12
N SER A 2 -22.39 11.83 32.19
CA SER A 2 -22.46 11.48 30.77
C SER A 2 -21.09 11.68 30.12
N SER A 3 -20.53 10.61 29.59
CA SER A 3 -19.30 10.62 28.82
C SER A 3 -19.56 11.32 27.49
N SER A 4 -19.10 12.55 27.35
CA SER A 4 -19.08 13.24 26.06
C SER A 4 -18.12 12.48 25.14
N GLY A 5 -18.69 11.61 24.29
CA GLY A 5 -17.98 11.04 23.16
C GLY A 5 -17.56 12.19 22.25
N SER A 6 -16.27 12.52 22.27
CA SER A 6 -15.70 13.46 21.31
C SER A 6 -15.81 12.82 19.94
N SER A 7 -16.81 13.23 19.16
CA SER A 7 -16.92 12.91 17.75
C SER A 7 -15.80 13.64 17.02
N TYR A 8 -14.64 13.00 16.94
CA TYR A 8 -13.54 13.44 16.09
C TYR A 8 -14.02 13.32 14.63
N SER A 9 -14.51 14.42 14.06
CA SER A 9 -14.80 14.47 12.62
C SER A 9 -13.48 14.63 11.89
N LEU A 10 -12.98 13.54 11.32
CA LEU A 10 -11.81 13.59 10.45
C LEU A 10 -12.09 14.53 9.27
N PRO A 11 -11.12 15.39 8.88
CA PRO A 11 -11.31 16.27 7.74
C PRO A 11 -11.62 15.47 6.47
N THR A 12 -12.70 15.86 5.79
CA THR A 12 -13.22 15.15 4.61
C THR A 12 -12.46 15.47 3.32
N GLY A 13 -11.58 16.48 3.35
CA GLY A 13 -10.82 16.93 2.18
C GLY A 13 -9.55 16.10 1.88
N PRO A 14 -9.01 16.24 0.65
CA PRO A 14 -7.71 15.69 0.29
C PRO A 14 -6.59 16.29 1.14
N ARG A 15 -5.63 15.46 1.53
CA ARG A 15 -4.49 15.82 2.37
C ARG A 15 -3.22 15.20 1.82
N GLN A 16 -2.09 15.81 2.11
CA GLN A 16 -0.79 15.35 1.63
C GLN A 16 -0.48 13.95 2.17
N LEU A 17 -0.25 13.01 1.25
CA LEU A 17 0.14 11.65 1.58
C LEU A 17 1.63 11.59 1.91
N HIS A 18 1.99 10.79 2.92
CA HIS A 18 3.37 10.62 3.36
C HIS A 18 3.77 9.15 3.37
N ARG A 19 5.06 8.89 3.10
CA ARG A 19 5.71 7.61 3.40
C ARG A 19 6.33 7.68 4.79
N VAL A 20 6.08 6.68 5.61
CA VAL A 20 6.73 6.48 6.92
C VAL A 20 7.65 5.27 6.85
N ALA A 21 8.85 5.38 7.44
CA ALA A 21 9.80 4.28 7.56
C ALA A 21 10.24 4.08 9.02
N PHE A 22 10.29 2.83 9.49
CA PHE A 22 10.57 2.48 10.89
C PHE A 22 11.97 1.88 11.14
N GLU A 23 12.65 1.33 10.12
CA GLU A 23 13.95 0.63 10.29
C GLU A 23 14.94 0.94 9.13
N GLY A 24 15.41 2.19 9.01
CA GLY A 24 16.43 2.63 8.03
C GLY A 24 16.04 2.47 6.55
N GLU A 25 16.62 3.18 5.59
CA GLU A 25 16.10 3.16 4.20
C GLU A 25 16.19 1.77 3.52
N ASP A 26 17.23 1.00 3.84
CA ASP A 26 17.56 -0.27 3.17
C ASP A 26 16.85 -1.52 3.72
N THR A 27 16.33 -1.44 4.95
CA THR A 27 15.59 -2.53 5.62
C THR A 27 14.19 -2.10 6.09
N ALA A 28 13.79 -0.85 5.82
CA ALA A 28 12.63 -0.27 6.49
C ALA A 28 11.33 -0.99 6.20
N HIS A 29 10.61 -1.22 7.30
CA HIS A 29 9.18 -1.30 7.28
C HIS A 29 8.59 0.03 6.77
N TRP A 30 7.89 0.00 5.65
CA TRP A 30 7.20 1.15 5.07
C TRP A 30 5.72 1.14 5.41
N ALA A 31 5.17 2.33 5.55
CA ALA A 31 3.75 2.56 5.67
C ALA A 31 3.37 3.86 4.96
N LEU A 32 2.08 3.99 4.63
CA LEU A 32 1.51 5.24 4.15
C LEU A 32 0.81 5.94 5.31
N PHE A 33 1.11 7.22 5.50
CA PHE A 33 0.51 8.05 6.53
C PHE A 33 -0.28 9.18 5.89
N LEU A 34 -1.53 9.31 6.31
CA LEU A 34 -2.39 10.43 5.96
C LEU A 34 -2.68 11.20 7.25
N PRO A 35 -2.14 12.41 7.42
CA PRO A 35 -2.37 13.16 8.64
C PRO A 35 -3.84 13.61 8.75
N ASP A 36 -4.30 13.91 9.96
CA ASP A 36 -5.61 14.55 10.17
C ASP A 36 -5.63 15.94 9.52
N ARG A 37 -4.49 16.64 9.55
CA ARG A 37 -4.26 17.96 8.94
C ARG A 37 -2.86 18.02 8.35
N ASP A 38 -2.66 18.70 7.22
CA ASP A 38 -1.32 18.84 6.64
C ASP A 38 -0.33 19.45 7.66
N GLY A 39 0.87 18.88 7.73
CA GLY A 39 1.87 19.19 8.75
C GLY A 39 1.58 18.65 10.16
N GLY A 40 0.47 17.94 10.36
CA GLY A 40 0.09 17.33 11.63
C GLY A 40 0.82 16.02 11.93
N ALA A 41 1.08 15.75 13.21
CA ALA A 41 1.69 14.50 13.68
C ALA A 41 0.69 13.35 13.89
N ARG A 42 -0.61 13.65 13.93
CA ARG A 42 -1.70 12.68 14.11
C ARG A 42 -2.35 12.38 12.78
N GLY A 43 -2.78 11.15 12.59
CA GLY A 43 -3.45 10.71 11.37
C GLY A 43 -3.75 9.23 11.37
N ILE A 44 -3.91 8.68 10.18
CA ILE A 44 -4.06 7.25 9.95
C ILE A 44 -2.79 6.68 9.31
N LEU A 45 -2.43 5.47 9.70
CA LEU A 45 -1.32 4.72 9.11
C LEU A 45 -1.86 3.46 8.43
N VAL A 46 -1.59 3.34 7.13
CA VAL A 46 -1.99 2.22 6.29
C VAL A 46 -0.76 1.42 5.89
N HIS A 47 -0.73 0.13 6.23
CA HIS A 47 0.39 -0.75 5.93
C HIS A 47 -0.04 -2.22 5.88
N VAL A 48 0.85 -3.07 5.34
CA VAL A 48 0.71 -4.52 5.40
C VAL A 48 1.67 -5.10 6.43
N GLY A 49 1.13 -5.85 7.39
CA GLY A 49 1.89 -6.57 8.41
C GLY A 49 1.87 -8.08 8.15
N ALA A 50 2.95 -8.78 8.51
CA ALA A 50 2.97 -10.24 8.54
C ALA A 50 2.65 -10.74 9.95
N ASN A 51 1.61 -11.56 10.09
CA ASN A 51 1.39 -12.30 11.32
C ASN A 51 2.38 -13.47 11.36
N LYS A 52 3.28 -13.45 12.36
CA LYS A 52 4.12 -14.61 12.68
C LYS A 52 3.27 -15.55 13.53
N GLY A 53 3.04 -16.78 13.07
CA GLY A 53 2.40 -17.81 13.88
C GLY A 53 3.27 -18.18 15.09
N LYS A 54 2.71 -18.95 16.03
CA LYS A 54 3.43 -19.42 17.25
C LYS A 54 4.72 -20.21 16.94
N SER A 55 4.87 -20.70 15.71
CA SER A 55 6.04 -21.43 15.21
C SER A 55 7.14 -20.53 14.61
N GLY A 56 6.95 -19.21 14.57
CA GLY A 56 7.85 -18.28 13.88
C GLY A 56 7.73 -18.31 12.35
N ARG A 57 6.92 -19.20 11.78
CA ARG A 57 6.61 -19.21 10.34
C ARG A 57 5.60 -18.10 10.01
N LYS A 58 5.82 -17.39 8.89
CA LYS A 58 4.87 -16.41 8.34
C LYS A 58 3.64 -17.16 7.84
N GLU A 59 2.52 -17.00 8.53
CA GLU A 59 1.29 -17.74 8.20
C GLU A 59 0.30 -16.89 7.40
N ASN A 60 0.16 -15.58 7.66
CA ASN A 60 -0.78 -14.72 6.93
C ASN A 60 -0.33 -13.24 6.92
N HIS A 61 -0.67 -12.50 5.84
CA HIS A 61 -0.51 -11.05 5.77
C HIS A 61 -1.83 -10.36 6.10
N THR A 62 -1.75 -9.20 6.75
CA THR A 62 -2.93 -8.40 7.14
C THR A 62 -2.76 -6.96 6.69
N LEU A 63 -3.78 -6.43 6.01
CA LEU A 63 -3.92 -5.00 5.83
C LEU A 63 -4.31 -4.37 7.16
N ARG A 64 -3.60 -3.31 7.56
CA ARG A 64 -3.92 -2.53 8.76
C ARG A 64 -4.08 -1.07 8.38
N SER A 65 -5.18 -0.48 8.84
CA SER A 65 -5.44 0.96 8.84
C SER A 65 -5.83 1.32 10.26
N SER A 66 -5.04 2.16 10.92
CA SER A 66 -5.27 2.52 12.32
C SER A 66 -4.81 3.94 12.64
N PRO A 67 -5.41 4.58 13.67
CA PRO A 67 -4.91 5.84 14.20
C PRO A 67 -3.42 5.73 14.56
N PHE A 68 -2.69 6.79 14.26
CA PHE A 68 -1.24 6.85 14.43
C PHE A 68 -0.80 8.24 14.86
N LEU A 69 0.20 8.28 15.73
CA LEU A 69 0.84 9.50 16.21
C LEU A 69 2.35 9.39 15.99
N ILE A 70 2.88 10.21 15.08
CA ILE A 70 4.30 10.18 14.70
C ILE A 70 5.20 10.37 15.91
N THR A 71 4.88 11.35 16.77
CA THR A 71 5.73 11.75 17.91
C THR A 71 5.83 10.70 19.01
N SER A 72 4.95 9.69 19.03
CA SER A 72 4.99 8.59 19.99
C SER A 72 5.37 7.26 19.33
N SER A 73 5.92 7.30 18.12
CA SER A 73 6.25 6.12 17.33
C SER A 73 7.75 5.94 17.19
N THR A 74 8.15 4.76 16.70
CA THR A 74 9.53 4.46 16.31
C THR A 74 9.83 4.86 14.85
N ALA A 75 8.99 5.70 14.23
CA ALA A 75 9.24 6.18 12.88
C ALA A 75 10.57 6.95 12.84
N GLN A 76 11.47 6.53 11.97
CA GLN A 76 12.78 7.15 11.79
C GLN A 76 12.75 8.24 10.71
N SER A 77 11.83 8.11 9.75
CA SER A 77 11.60 9.14 8.74
C SER A 77 10.16 9.18 8.27
N VAL A 78 9.73 10.39 7.92
CA VAL A 78 8.43 10.69 7.34
C VAL A 78 8.67 11.62 6.17
N PHE A 79 8.29 11.22 4.96
CA PHE A 79 8.49 12.00 3.75
C PHE A 79 7.18 12.25 3.03
N PRO A 80 6.87 13.49 2.62
CA PRO A 80 5.74 13.74 1.75
C PRO A 80 6.00 13.09 0.39
N ILE A 81 4.97 12.46 -0.18
CA ILE A 81 5.02 11.92 -1.54
C ILE A 81 4.65 13.04 -2.50
N ALA A 82 5.55 13.37 -3.42
CA ALA A 82 5.40 14.56 -4.26
C ALA A 82 4.03 14.62 -4.95
N HIS A 83 3.31 15.74 -4.78
CA HIS A 83 2.02 16.04 -5.41
C HIS A 83 0.88 15.04 -5.12
N ALA A 84 1.01 14.18 -4.11
CA ALA A 84 -0.02 13.22 -3.75
C ALA A 84 -0.96 13.78 -2.67
N ALA A 85 -2.16 14.21 -3.06
CA ALA A 85 -3.19 14.69 -2.14
C ALA A 85 -4.44 13.81 -2.22
N VAL A 86 -4.76 13.08 -1.15
CA VAL A 86 -5.83 12.06 -1.13
C VAL A 86 -6.74 12.18 0.07
N THR A 87 -7.98 11.71 -0.06
CA THR A 87 -8.86 11.47 1.08
C THR A 87 -8.54 10.12 1.73
N GLU A 88 -8.96 9.94 2.97
CA GLU A 88 -8.89 8.65 3.67
C GLU A 88 -9.66 7.54 2.93
N SER A 89 -10.81 7.86 2.35
CA SER A 89 -11.61 6.90 1.58
C SER A 89 -10.89 6.45 0.32
N GLN A 90 -10.21 7.36 -0.39
CA GLN A 90 -9.39 7.02 -1.56
C GLN A 90 -8.23 6.11 -1.16
N LEU A 91 -7.48 6.48 -0.11
CA LEU A 91 -6.35 5.70 0.37
C LEU A 91 -6.77 4.30 0.82
N THR A 92 -7.83 4.19 1.62
CA THR A 92 -8.33 2.91 2.13
C THR A 92 -8.79 2.01 0.98
N ARG A 93 -9.59 2.56 0.05
CA ARG A 93 -10.05 1.80 -1.12
C ARG A 93 -8.91 1.30 -2.01
N ALA A 94 -7.92 2.14 -2.29
CA ALA A 94 -6.75 1.73 -3.07
C ALA A 94 -5.94 0.63 -2.34
N ALA A 95 -5.78 0.76 -1.03
CA ALA A 95 -5.09 -0.23 -0.21
C ALA A 95 -5.80 -1.59 -0.19
N GLU A 96 -7.12 -1.60 -0.06
CA GLU A 96 -7.95 -2.81 -0.12
C GLU A 96 -7.88 -3.47 -1.49
N GLU A 97 -8.02 -2.69 -2.56
CA GLU A 97 -7.94 -3.16 -3.94
C GLU A 97 -6.58 -3.83 -4.22
N VAL A 98 -5.47 -3.18 -3.84
CA VAL A 98 -4.12 -3.75 -3.96
C VAL A 98 -3.97 -5.01 -3.11
N PHE A 99 -4.56 -5.04 -1.92
CA PHE A 99 -4.52 -6.21 -1.04
C PHE A 99 -5.34 -7.40 -1.62
N GLN A 100 -6.43 -7.13 -2.34
CA GLN A 100 -7.37 -8.15 -2.86
C GLN A 100 -7.01 -8.74 -4.22
N ARG A 101 -6.19 -8.09 -5.06
CA ARG A 101 -5.83 -8.48 -6.45
C ARG A 101 -5.04 -9.80 -6.67
N LYS A 102 -5.19 -10.77 -5.76
CA LYS A 102 -4.68 -12.15 -5.78
C LYS A 102 -3.24 -12.34 -5.29
N GLY A 103 -3.14 -13.16 -4.23
CA GLY A 103 -2.00 -14.04 -3.96
C GLY A 103 -0.68 -13.35 -3.64
N TYR A 104 -0.57 -12.76 -2.45
CA TYR A 104 0.69 -12.21 -1.94
C TYR A 104 1.79 -13.31 -1.85
N ARG A 105 2.58 -13.53 -2.91
CA ARG A 105 3.71 -14.50 -2.93
C ARG A 105 4.92 -13.93 -2.19
N LEU A 106 5.41 -14.69 -1.20
CA LEU A 106 6.38 -14.29 -0.16
C LEU A 106 7.74 -13.70 -0.63
N LEU A 107 8.11 -13.84 -1.90
CA LEU A 107 9.46 -13.52 -2.39
C LEU A 107 9.57 -12.13 -3.08
N THR A 108 8.45 -11.42 -3.28
CA THR A 108 8.40 -10.11 -3.99
C THR A 108 7.56 -9.07 -3.26
N ASN A 109 7.48 -9.19 -1.92
CA ASN A 109 6.32 -8.76 -1.17
C ASN A 109 6.76 -8.37 0.24
N ASN A 110 7.28 -7.17 0.30
CA ASN A 110 7.50 -6.45 1.54
C ASN A 110 6.53 -5.25 1.57
N CYS A 111 6.48 -4.59 2.71
CA CYS A 111 5.74 -3.35 2.93
C CYS A 111 6.07 -2.25 1.90
N GLN A 112 7.29 -2.21 1.33
CA GLN A 112 7.68 -1.21 0.34
C GLN A 112 6.93 -1.41 -0.99
N HIS A 113 6.91 -2.64 -1.51
CA HIS A 113 6.15 -2.98 -2.71
C HIS A 113 4.67 -2.63 -2.53
N PHE A 114 4.10 -2.97 -1.36
CA PHE A 114 2.72 -2.61 -1.05
C PHE A 114 2.49 -1.09 -1.12
N CYS A 115 3.32 -0.28 -0.49
CA CYS A 115 3.17 1.18 -0.55
C CYS A 115 3.28 1.71 -1.99
N ILE A 116 4.21 1.20 -2.80
CA ILE A 116 4.37 1.60 -4.20
C ILE A 116 3.14 1.20 -5.03
N ASP A 117 2.64 -0.03 -4.84
CA ASP A 117 1.47 -0.54 -5.56
C ASP A 117 0.21 0.26 -5.18
N VAL A 118 0.05 0.67 -3.92
CA VAL A 118 -1.05 1.55 -3.48
C VAL A 118 -0.98 2.92 -4.13
N VAL A 119 0.20 3.56 -4.20
CA VAL A 119 0.34 4.86 -4.87
C VAL A 119 0.12 4.72 -6.38
N THR A 120 0.55 3.60 -6.98
CA THR A 120 0.28 3.28 -8.38
C THR A 120 -1.23 3.14 -8.63
N GLU A 121 -1.94 2.48 -7.73
CA GLU A 121 -3.39 2.33 -7.82
C GLU A 121 -4.13 3.66 -7.62
N LEU A 122 -3.67 4.49 -6.68
CA LEU A 122 -4.20 5.85 -6.49
C LEU A 122 -4.03 6.69 -7.77
N ASN A 123 -2.87 6.61 -8.43
CA ASN A 123 -2.65 7.27 -9.71
C ASN A 123 -3.58 6.73 -10.81
N ARG A 124 -3.77 5.41 -10.88
CA ARG A 124 -4.64 4.78 -11.88
C ARG A 124 -6.11 5.23 -11.75
N VAL A 125 -6.61 5.36 -10.52
CA VAL A 125 -8.03 5.67 -10.24
C VAL A 125 -8.27 7.18 -10.10
N TRP A 126 -7.34 7.92 -9.52
CA TRP A 126 -7.43 9.37 -9.28
C TRP A 126 -6.16 10.10 -9.74
N PRO A 127 -5.87 10.13 -11.05
CA PRO A 127 -4.65 10.72 -11.58
C PRO A 127 -4.52 12.23 -11.30
N HIS A 128 -5.64 12.93 -11.10
CA HIS A 128 -5.64 14.34 -10.71
C HIS A 128 -5.23 14.58 -9.25
N SER A 129 -5.44 13.60 -8.38
CA SER A 129 -5.07 13.63 -6.96
C SER A 129 -3.67 13.09 -6.71
N VAL A 130 -3.26 12.11 -7.52
CA VAL A 130 -1.95 11.45 -7.44
C VAL A 130 -1.40 11.35 -8.86
N PRO A 131 -0.56 12.29 -9.30
CA PRO A 131 -0.04 12.27 -10.66
C PRO A 131 1.12 11.26 -10.80
N PRO A 132 1.56 10.93 -12.03
CA PRO A 132 2.60 9.93 -12.26
C PRO A 132 3.92 10.22 -11.53
N GLU A 133 4.24 11.48 -11.30
CA GLU A 133 5.44 11.92 -10.57
C GLU A 133 5.43 11.41 -9.12
N ALA A 134 4.27 11.30 -8.48
CA ALA A 134 4.12 10.71 -7.15
C ALA A 134 4.55 9.24 -7.12
N VAL A 135 4.22 8.50 -8.19
CA VAL A 135 4.57 7.08 -8.36
C VAL A 135 6.08 6.91 -8.59
N ILE A 136 6.69 7.85 -9.32
CA ILE A 136 8.13 7.88 -9.56
C ILE A 136 8.87 8.22 -8.25
N ASP A 137 8.44 9.25 -7.52
CA ASP A 137 9.04 9.68 -6.26
C ASP A 137 9.03 8.56 -5.22
N VAL A 138 7.87 7.96 -4.93
CA VAL A 138 7.78 6.90 -3.91
C VAL A 138 8.63 5.68 -4.27
N ALA A 139 8.75 5.34 -5.55
CA ALA A 139 9.51 4.19 -6.00
C ALA A 139 11.01 4.45 -6.07
N SER A 140 11.43 5.66 -6.45
CA SER A 140 12.85 6.05 -6.46
C SER A 140 13.53 5.87 -5.10
N ARG A 141 12.72 5.94 -4.04
CA ARG A 141 13.14 5.77 -2.64
C ARG A 141 13.15 4.32 -2.18
N GLY A 142 12.68 3.38 -3.02
CA GLY A 142 12.67 1.95 -2.71
C GLY A 142 14.08 1.37 -2.75
N THR A 143 14.32 0.28 -2.03
CA THR A 143 15.64 -0.37 -2.06
C THR A 143 16.01 -0.83 -3.47
N THR A 144 17.30 -0.95 -3.76
CA THR A 144 17.81 -1.45 -5.06
C THR A 144 17.17 -2.80 -5.44
N ILE A 145 16.93 -3.67 -4.45
CA ILE A 145 16.24 -4.95 -4.66
C ILE A 145 14.77 -4.74 -5.04
N THR A 146 14.05 -3.84 -4.34
CA THR A 146 12.66 -3.45 -4.68
C THR A 146 12.55 -2.85 -6.09
N ASN A 147 13.54 -2.05 -6.51
CA ASN A 147 13.57 -1.44 -7.84
C ASN A 147 13.84 -2.49 -8.94
N LEU A 148 14.75 -3.44 -8.69
CA LEU A 148 15.05 -4.53 -9.62
C LEU A 148 13.85 -5.47 -9.81
N THR A 149 13.18 -5.86 -8.73
CA THR A 149 11.97 -6.72 -8.81
C THR A 149 10.80 -6.00 -9.48
N ARG A 150 10.68 -4.67 -9.31
CA ARG A 150 9.67 -3.87 -10.02
C ARG A 150 9.91 -3.85 -11.53
N TRP A 151 11.16 -3.69 -11.97
CA TRP A 151 11.49 -3.70 -13.39
C TRP A 151 11.10 -5.02 -14.06
N VAL A 152 11.46 -6.16 -13.44
CA VAL A 152 11.07 -7.50 -13.91
C VAL A 152 9.54 -7.70 -13.94
N ARG A 153 8.81 -7.12 -12.98
CA ARG A 153 7.34 -7.18 -12.94
C ARG A 153 6.69 -6.37 -14.06
N ARG A 154 7.22 -5.18 -14.36
CA ARG A 154 6.69 -4.30 -15.42
C ARG A 154 6.81 -4.97 -16.79
N ASP A 155 7.93 -5.64 -17.06
CA ASP A 155 8.12 -6.37 -18.32
C ASP A 155 7.18 -7.56 -18.47
N ARG A 156 6.87 -8.27 -17.37
CA ARG A 156 5.89 -9.38 -17.41
C ARG A 156 4.46 -8.94 -17.61
N LEU A 157 4.05 -7.81 -17.05
CA LEU A 157 2.69 -7.27 -17.23
C LEU A 157 2.47 -6.65 -18.61
N ASN A 158 3.56 -6.19 -19.25
CA ASN A 158 3.56 -5.63 -20.59
C ASN A 158 3.84 -6.66 -21.69
N ASP A 159 4.06 -7.95 -21.35
CA ASP A 159 4.23 -9.01 -22.34
C ASP A 159 2.85 -9.50 -22.84
N PRO A 160 2.47 -9.24 -24.10
CA PRO A 160 1.18 -9.66 -24.67
C PRO A 160 1.00 -11.20 -24.72
N ARG A 161 2.08 -11.99 -24.55
CA ARG A 161 2.00 -13.46 -24.50
C ARG A 161 1.55 -13.99 -23.14
N ALA A 162 1.76 -13.24 -22.06
CA ALA A 162 1.34 -13.65 -20.71
C ALA A 162 -0.18 -13.48 -20.50
N GLN A 163 -0.81 -12.52 -21.18
CA GLN A 163 -2.26 -12.28 -21.11
C GLN A 163 -3.08 -13.36 -21.86
N GLN A 164 -2.52 -13.95 -22.91
CA GLN A 164 -3.18 -15.03 -23.67
C GLN A 164 -3.14 -16.40 -22.96
N ALA A 165 -2.21 -16.61 -22.02
CA ALA A 165 -2.09 -17.87 -21.29
C ALA A 165 -3.14 -18.02 -20.17
N GLU A 166 -3.68 -16.92 -19.61
CA GLU A 166 -4.71 -16.99 -18.55
C GLU A 166 -6.13 -17.16 -19.12
N GLU A 167 -6.40 -16.74 -20.35
CA GLU A 167 -7.72 -16.92 -20.99
C GLU A 167 -7.95 -18.38 -21.44
N HIS A 168 -6.86 -19.11 -21.74
CA HIS A 168 -6.95 -20.47 -22.28
C HIS A 168 -7.04 -21.57 -21.21
N ASP A 169 -6.81 -21.25 -19.93
CA ASP A 169 -6.89 -22.20 -18.80
C ASP A 169 -8.30 -22.27 -18.16
N GLY A 170 -9.22 -21.39 -18.57
CA GLY A 170 -10.62 -21.37 -18.13
C GLY A 170 -11.55 -22.39 -18.82
N ASN A 171 -11.06 -23.15 -19.81
CA ASN A 171 -11.89 -24.01 -20.67
C ASN A 171 -11.65 -25.52 -20.51
N ARG A 172 -11.18 -25.98 -19.35
CA ARG A 172 -11.07 -27.42 -19.05
C ARG A 172 -12.34 -27.96 -18.39
N GLU A 173 -13.20 -28.48 -19.27
CA GLU A 173 -14.09 -29.65 -19.13
C GLU A 173 -14.94 -29.76 -17.85
N ARG A 174 -16.20 -29.31 -17.96
CA ARG A 174 -17.31 -29.92 -17.20
C ARG A 174 -17.50 -31.36 -17.68
N ILE A 175 -16.99 -32.31 -16.90
CA ILE A 175 -17.44 -33.70 -17.00
C ILE A 175 -18.75 -33.80 -16.19
N SER A 176 -19.87 -33.94 -16.90
CA SER A 176 -21.14 -34.34 -16.32
C SER A 176 -21.10 -35.83 -15.98
N ILE A 177 -21.46 -36.19 -14.75
CA ILE A 177 -21.71 -37.57 -14.36
C ILE A 177 -23.21 -37.69 -14.09
N SER A 178 -23.81 -38.72 -14.70
CA SER A 178 -25.23 -39.07 -14.72
C SER A 178 -25.76 -39.53 -13.37
#